data_AF-A0A6L2ZWF8-F1
#
_entry.id   AF-A0A6L2ZWF8-F1
#
_cell.length_a   1.000
_cell.length_b   1.000
_cell.length_c   1.000
_cell.angle_alpha   90.00
_cell.angle_beta   90.00
_cell.angle_gamma   90.00
#
_symmetry.space_group_name_H-M   'P 1'
#
loop_
_entity.id
_entity.type
_entity.pdbx_description
1 polymer ?
#
loop_
_entity_poly.entity_id
_entity_poly.type
_entity_poly.pdbx_seq_one_letter_code
_entity_poly.pdbx_strand_id
1 'polypeptide(L)'
;MPKKNLKRNEVLFVRVTSDEKVKIKNRMQQAKVKNITNYMRRMALDGEIKTYDFSSVKEGLLPVGEYSVALNRIGNNINQISKKANETDMVDHEDIQYLSSQVHDMKQNYEAVIKKLTQEITRLRTK
;
A
#
# COMPACT_ATOMS: atom_id res chain seq x y z
N MET A 1 -42.26 26.16 21.01
CA MET A 1 -42.95 24.86 20.81
C MET A 1 -42.44 23.88 21.86
N PRO A 2 -43.31 23.15 22.58
CA PRO A 2 -42.86 22.20 23.60
C PRO A 2 -42.04 21.09 22.93
N LYS A 3 -40.89 20.73 23.52
CA LYS A 3 -40.06 19.63 23.02
C LYS A 3 -40.85 18.33 23.13
N LYS A 4 -41.26 17.80 21.98
CA LYS A 4 -41.92 16.50 21.86
C LYS A 4 -41.01 15.45 22.50
N ASN A 5 -41.50 14.73 23.51
CA ASN A 5 -40.71 13.73 24.23
C ASN A 5 -40.54 12.49 23.34
N LEU A 6 -39.44 12.43 22.59
CA LEU A 6 -39.14 11.38 21.64
C LEU A 6 -38.26 10.32 22.29
N LYS A 7 -38.53 9.03 22.03
CA LYS A 7 -37.64 7.91 22.44
C LYS A 7 -36.19 8.10 21.97
N ARG A 8 -35.97 8.86 20.90
CA ARG A 8 -34.66 9.17 20.32
C ARG A 8 -34.59 10.69 20.13
N ASN A 9 -34.17 11.38 21.17
CA ASN A 9 -34.15 12.84 21.29
C ASN A 9 -32.80 13.46 20.87
N GLU A 10 -31.72 12.68 20.87
CA GLU A 10 -30.38 13.13 20.44
C GLU A 10 -30.25 13.18 18.92
N VAL A 11 -29.63 14.25 18.42
CA VAL A 11 -29.45 14.51 16.98
C VAL A 11 -27.97 14.47 16.62
N LEU A 12 -27.61 13.65 15.62
CA LEU A 12 -26.29 13.65 14.98
C LEU A 12 -26.37 14.33 13.61
N PHE A 13 -25.52 15.33 13.39
CA PHE A 13 -25.37 15.98 12.10
C PHE A 13 -24.24 15.34 11.30
N VAL A 14 -24.52 14.93 10.06
CA VAL A 14 -23.53 14.40 9.12
C VAL A 14 -23.46 15.35 7.93
N ARG A 15 -22.31 16.00 7.75
CA ARG A 15 -22.04 16.84 6.58
C ARG A 15 -21.59 15.95 5.43
N VAL A 16 -22.18 16.15 4.25
CA VAL A 16 -21.89 15.38 3.03
C VAL A 16 -21.94 16.31 1.82
N THR A 17 -21.14 15.98 0.81
CA THR A 17 -21.25 16.53 -0.53
C THR A 17 -22.52 16.04 -1.24
N SER A 18 -22.88 16.69 -2.35
CA SER A 18 -24.01 16.28 -3.19
C SER A 18 -23.86 14.84 -3.68
N ASP A 19 -22.66 14.45 -4.13
CA ASP A 19 -22.38 13.12 -4.66
C ASP A 19 -22.47 12.04 -3.59
N GLU A 20 -21.92 12.29 -2.40
CA GLU A 20 -22.04 11.39 -1.25
C GLU A 20 -23.51 11.20 -0.87
N LYS A 21 -24.31 12.27 -0.87
CA LYS A 21 -25.75 12.20 -0.59
C LYS A 21 -26.49 11.31 -1.59
N VAL A 22 -26.16 11.38 -2.88
CA VAL A 22 -26.74 10.50 -3.91
C VAL A 22 -26.32 9.05 -3.66
N LYS A 23 -25.03 8.79 -3.44
CA LYS A 23 -24.51 7.44 -3.15
C LYS A 23 -25.17 6.83 -1.92
N ILE A 24 -25.34 7.59 -0.84
CA ILE A 24 -26.01 7.15 0.39
C ILE A 24 -27.47 6.78 0.10
N LYS A 25 -28.21 7.61 -0.65
CA LYS A 25 -29.61 7.32 -1.03
C LYS A 25 -29.73 6.07 -1.89
N ASN A 26 -28.83 5.87 -2.85
CA ASN A 26 -28.84 4.69 -3.71
C ASN A 26 -28.60 3.41 -2.89
N ARG A 27 -27.61 3.42 -1.98
CA ARG A 27 -27.38 2.29 -1.07
C ARG A 27 -28.56 2.04 -0.13
N MET A 28 -29.19 3.10 0.35
CA MET A 28 -30.42 3.01 1.15
C MET A 28 -31.56 2.31 0.38
N GLN A 29 -31.76 2.67 -0.89
CA GLN A 29 -32.75 2.03 -1.76
C GLN A 29 -32.42 0.55 -2.01
N GLN A 30 -31.15 0.23 -2.29
CA GLN A 30 -30.69 -1.15 -2.45
C GLN A 30 -30.93 -2.00 -1.19
N ALA A 31 -30.72 -1.41 -0.01
CA ALA A 31 -31.02 -2.03 1.29
C ALA A 31 -32.53 -2.08 1.61
N LYS A 32 -33.41 -1.61 0.70
CA LYS A 32 -34.87 -1.53 0.85
C LYS A 32 -35.32 -0.75 2.10
N VAL A 33 -34.53 0.22 2.55
CA VAL A 33 -34.87 1.09 3.68
C VAL A 33 -35.48 2.39 3.17
N LYS A 34 -36.65 2.79 3.69
CA LYS A 34 -37.35 4.00 3.22
C LYS A 34 -36.87 5.28 3.91
N ASN A 35 -36.35 5.19 5.12
CA ASN A 35 -36.00 6.33 5.96
C ASN A 35 -34.48 6.43 6.15
N ILE A 36 -33.91 7.58 5.77
CA ILE A 36 -32.46 7.80 5.81
C ILE A 36 -31.90 7.79 7.24
N THR A 37 -32.64 8.30 8.24
CA THR A 37 -32.23 8.24 9.65
C THR A 37 -32.16 6.80 10.14
N ASN A 38 -33.11 5.94 9.75
CA ASN A 38 -33.06 4.51 10.09
C ASN A 38 -31.91 3.81 9.36
N TYR A 39 -31.67 4.14 8.09
CA TYR A 39 -30.56 3.60 7.32
C TYR A 39 -29.21 3.97 7.96
N MET A 40 -28.97 5.27 8.19
CA MET A 40 -27.73 5.76 8.81
C MET A 40 -27.53 5.16 10.20
N ARG A 41 -28.58 5.06 11.02
CA ARG A 41 -28.48 4.45 12.35
C ARG A 41 -28.15 2.96 12.28
N ARG A 42 -28.79 2.19 11.39
CA ARG A 42 -28.46 0.77 11.19
C ARG A 42 -27.03 0.59 10.70
N MET A 43 -26.57 1.41 9.76
CA MET A 43 -25.18 1.38 9.30
C MET A 43 -24.19 1.76 10.41
N ALA A 44 -24.53 2.69 11.28
CA ALA A 44 -23.66 3.11 12.38
C ALA A 44 -23.64 2.13 13.57
N LEU A 45 -24.72 1.36 13.78
CA LEU A 45 -24.82 0.40 14.88
C LEU A 45 -24.42 -1.02 14.47
N ASP A 46 -24.93 -1.47 13.31
CA ASP A 46 -24.85 -2.85 12.85
C ASP A 46 -23.88 -3.00 11.66
N GLY A 47 -23.40 -1.88 11.09
CA GLY A 47 -22.48 -1.91 9.97
C GLY A 47 -21.11 -2.42 10.40
N GLU A 48 -20.51 -3.27 9.57
CA GLU A 48 -19.13 -3.71 9.76
C GLU A 48 -18.17 -2.63 9.25
N ILE A 49 -17.28 -2.14 10.12
CA ILE A 49 -16.15 -1.32 9.71
C ILE A 49 -14.99 -2.26 9.38
N LYS A 50 -14.71 -2.42 8.08
CA LYS A 50 -13.50 -3.12 7.65
C LYS A 50 -12.31 -2.18 7.77
N THR A 51 -11.53 -2.36 8.84
CA THR A 51 -10.22 -1.75 8.98
C THR A 51 -9.17 -2.63 8.32
N TYR A 52 -8.52 -2.11 7.29
CA TYR A 52 -7.38 -2.77 6.68
C TYR A 52 -6.11 -2.27 7.34
N ASP A 53 -5.45 -3.15 8.09
CA ASP A 53 -4.11 -2.88 8.60
C ASP A 53 -3.09 -3.18 7.50
N PHE A 54 -2.46 -2.14 6.97
CA PHE A 54 -1.42 -2.25 5.94
C PHE A 54 0.00 -2.22 6.53
N SER A 55 0.15 -2.32 7.85
CA SER A 55 1.46 -2.29 8.51
C SER A 55 2.39 -3.39 7.98
N SER A 56 1.86 -4.61 7.76
CA SER A 56 2.66 -5.71 7.21
C SER A 56 3.10 -5.49 5.75
N VAL A 57 2.28 -4.81 4.94
CA VAL A 57 2.65 -4.43 3.57
C VAL A 57 3.76 -3.38 3.59
N LYS A 58 3.65 -2.39 4.48
CA LYS A 58 4.67 -1.36 4.67
C LYS A 58 6.00 -1.97 5.12
N GLU A 59 5.97 -2.90 6.07
CA GLU A 59 7.14 -3.67 6.51
C GLU A 59 7.74 -4.52 5.39
N GLY A 60 6.92 -5.17 4.56
CA GLY A 60 7.37 -5.90 3.39
C GLY A 60 8.02 -5.03 2.31
N LEU A 61 7.66 -3.74 2.25
CA LEU A 61 8.21 -2.76 1.31
C LEU A 61 9.46 -2.03 1.84
N LEU A 62 9.73 -2.02 3.15
CA LEU A 62 10.93 -1.41 3.72
C LEU A 62 12.25 -1.89 3.06
N PRO A 63 12.43 -3.21 2.81
CA PRO A 63 13.59 -3.72 2.10
C PRO A 63 13.76 -3.13 0.70
N VAL A 64 12.70 -2.63 0.05
CA VAL A 64 12.75 -2.03 -1.30
C VAL A 64 13.73 -0.84 -1.34
N GLY A 65 13.82 -0.07 -0.25
CA GLY A 65 14.76 1.04 -0.13
C GLY A 65 16.22 0.60 -0.14
N GLU A 66 16.53 -0.56 0.44
CA GLU A 66 17.89 -1.13 0.48
C GLU A 66 18.36 -1.56 -0.92
N TYR A 67 17.44 -1.96 -1.82
CA TYR A 67 17.78 -2.24 -3.22
C TYR A 67 18.20 -1.00 -3.97
N SER A 68 17.49 0.11 -3.80
CA SER A 68 17.84 1.36 -4.45
C SER A 68 19.27 1.78 -4.08
N VAL A 69 19.68 1.53 -2.83
CA VAL A 69 21.06 1.78 -2.37
C VAL A 69 22.05 0.79 -3.02
N ALA A 70 21.73 -0.50 -3.06
CA ALA A 70 22.57 -1.51 -3.71
C ALA A 70 22.76 -1.24 -5.22
N LEU A 71 21.68 -0.88 -5.92
CA LEU A 71 21.70 -0.49 -7.34
C LEU A 71 22.59 0.73 -7.58
N ASN A 72 22.50 1.76 -6.72
CA ASN A 72 23.38 2.93 -6.82
C ASN A 72 24.85 2.56 -6.65
N ARG A 73 25.18 1.65 -5.74
CA ARG A 73 26.57 1.16 -5.57
C ARG A 73 27.06 0.43 -6.82
N ILE A 74 26.25 -0.45 -7.38
CA ILE A 74 26.59 -1.15 -8.63
C ILE A 74 26.79 -0.15 -9.78
N GLY A 75 25.89 0.81 -9.95
CA GLY A 75 26.01 1.85 -10.98
C GLY A 75 27.27 2.69 -10.83
N ASN A 76 27.65 3.03 -9.60
CA ASN A 76 28.92 3.72 -9.32
C ASN A 76 30.14 2.87 -9.68
N ASN A 77 30.11 1.57 -9.39
CA ASN A 77 31.21 0.65 -9.72
C ASN A 77 31.33 0.45 -11.24
N ILE A 78 30.21 0.30 -11.96
CA ILE A 78 30.19 0.25 -13.43
C ILE A 78 30.83 1.52 -14.01
N ASN A 79 30.46 2.70 -13.51
CA ASN A 79 31.04 3.96 -13.96
C ASN A 79 32.55 4.04 -13.73
N GLN A 80 33.06 3.47 -12.64
CA GLN A 80 34.50 3.42 -12.37
C GLN A 80 35.23 2.51 -13.36
N ILE A 81 34.70 1.32 -13.63
CA ILE A 81 35.26 0.39 -14.62
C ILE A 81 35.27 1.04 -16.00
N SER A 82 34.18 1.69 -16.41
CA SER A 82 34.10 2.38 -17.71
C SER A 82 35.13 3.51 -17.83
N LYS A 83 35.34 4.30 -16.77
CA LYS A 83 36.37 5.36 -16.76
C LYS A 83 37.77 4.77 -16.89
N LYS A 84 38.09 3.75 -16.09
CA LYS A 84 39.38 3.05 -16.13
C LYS A 84 39.62 2.46 -17.52
N ALA A 85 38.64 1.77 -18.08
CA ALA A 85 38.72 1.20 -19.43
C ALA A 85 38.97 2.26 -20.50
N ASN A 86 38.33 3.43 -20.42
CA ASN A 86 38.55 4.54 -21.35
C ASN A 86 39.94 5.17 -21.20
N GLU A 87 40.54 5.12 -20.01
CA GLU A 87 41.87 5.69 -19.73
C GLU A 87 43.01 4.72 -20.07
N THR A 88 42.82 3.41 -19.86
CA THR A 88 43.87 2.39 -20.02
C THR A 88 43.68 1.45 -21.21
N ASP A 89 42.56 1.55 -21.94
CA ASP A 89 42.15 0.65 -23.03
C ASP A 89 42.13 -0.84 -22.62
N MET A 90 42.05 -1.09 -21.31
CA MET A 90 42.13 -2.40 -20.68
C MET A 90 41.10 -2.50 -19.56
N VAL A 91 40.41 -3.64 -19.49
CA VAL A 91 39.48 -3.98 -18.40
C VAL A 91 40.08 -5.14 -17.61
N ASP A 92 40.19 -4.98 -16.30
CA ASP A 92 40.69 -6.05 -15.43
C ASP A 92 39.63 -7.15 -15.26
N HIS A 93 40.06 -8.40 -15.33
CA HIS A 93 39.18 -9.54 -15.12
C HIS A 93 38.64 -9.57 -13.68
N GLU A 94 39.42 -9.07 -12.71
CA GLU A 94 39.01 -8.99 -11.30
C GLU A 94 37.87 -7.99 -11.11
N ASP A 95 37.91 -6.85 -11.81
CA ASP A 95 36.86 -5.83 -11.81
C ASP A 95 35.53 -6.40 -12.35
N ILE A 96 35.59 -7.20 -13.42
CA ILE A 96 34.42 -7.88 -14.00
C ILE A 96 33.85 -8.93 -13.04
N GLN A 97 34.71 -9.74 -12.40
CA GLN A 97 34.27 -10.75 -11.44
C GLN A 97 33.61 -10.12 -10.22
N TYR A 98 34.18 -9.06 -9.68
CA TYR A 98 33.61 -8.32 -8.56
C TYR A 98 32.26 -7.69 -8.91
N LEU A 99 32.13 -7.15 -10.12
CA LEU A 99 30.85 -6.60 -10.56
C LEU A 99 29.79 -7.70 -10.75
N SER A 100 30.21 -8.86 -11.29
CA SER A 100 29.35 -10.04 -11.45
C SER A 100 28.84 -10.55 -10.10
N SER A 101 29.67 -10.59 -9.06
CA SER A 101 29.26 -11.02 -7.72
C SER A 101 28.25 -10.05 -7.10
N GLN A 102 28.44 -8.73 -7.25
CA GLN A 102 27.47 -7.76 -6.74
C GLN A 102 26.10 -7.85 -7.43
N VAL A 103 26.09 -8.08 -8.75
CA VAL A 103 24.84 -8.30 -9.49
C VAL A 103 24.16 -9.59 -9.04
N HIS A 104 24.93 -10.64 -8.76
CA HIS A 104 24.39 -11.90 -8.23
C HIS A 104 23.74 -11.71 -6.85
N ASP A 105 24.42 -11.05 -5.93
CA ASP A 105 23.91 -10.77 -4.58
C ASP A 105 22.64 -9.91 -4.62
N MET A 106 22.60 -8.91 -5.51
CA MET A 106 21.42 -8.09 -5.72
C MET A 106 20.23 -8.93 -6.21
N LYS A 107 20.46 -9.84 -7.15
CA LYS A 107 19.42 -10.74 -7.67
C LYS A 107 18.85 -11.64 -6.56
N GLN A 108 19.72 -12.24 -5.74
CA GLN A 108 19.29 -13.09 -4.61
C GLN A 108 18.42 -12.32 -3.62
N ASN A 109 18.85 -11.11 -3.26
CA ASN A 109 18.06 -10.25 -2.39
C ASN A 109 16.69 -9.97 -3.03
N TYR A 110 16.67 -9.56 -4.30
CA TYR A 110 15.43 -9.17 -5.00
C TYR A 110 14.40 -10.30 -5.02
N GLU A 111 14.85 -11.52 -5.31
CA GLU A 111 14.01 -12.72 -5.28
C GLU A 111 13.42 -12.97 -3.87
N ALA A 112 14.22 -12.78 -2.81
CA ALA A 112 13.77 -12.94 -1.44
C ALA A 112 12.67 -11.93 -1.03
N VAL A 113 12.78 -10.68 -1.50
CA VAL A 113 11.78 -9.64 -1.19
C VAL A 113 10.50 -9.82 -2.00
N ILE A 114 10.59 -10.15 -3.29
CA ILE A 114 9.40 -10.52 -4.07
C ILE A 114 8.66 -11.69 -3.42
N LYS A 115 9.39 -12.69 -2.93
CA LYS A 115 8.79 -13.84 -2.23
C LYS A 115 8.02 -13.39 -0.99
N LYS A 116 8.60 -12.53 -0.14
CA LYS A 116 7.92 -11.99 1.06
C LYS A 116 6.69 -11.16 0.71
N LEU A 117 6.79 -10.27 -0.27
CA LEU A 117 5.66 -9.47 -0.75
C LEU A 117 4.52 -10.34 -1.29
N THR A 118 4.85 -11.37 -2.07
CA THR A 118 3.85 -12.30 -2.63
C THR A 118 3.13 -13.08 -1.52
N GLN A 119 3.85 -13.47 -0.47
CA GLN A 119 3.27 -14.14 0.69
C GLN A 119 2.28 -13.24 1.45
N GLU A 120 2.65 -11.98 1.72
CA GLU A 120 1.77 -11.02 2.41
C GLU A 120 0.54 -10.66 1.57
N ILE A 121 0.68 -10.45 0.26
CA ILE A 121 -0.46 -10.23 -0.65
C ILE A 121 -1.42 -11.44 -0.63
N THR A 122 -0.88 -12.65 -0.67
CA THR A 122 -1.69 -13.88 -0.62
C THR A 122 -2.47 -13.98 0.70
N ARG A 123 -1.80 -13.67 1.82
CA ARG A 123 -2.40 -13.67 3.16
C ARG A 123 -3.56 -12.69 3.28
N LEU A 124 -3.40 -11.48 2.71
CA LEU A 124 -4.44 -10.45 2.68
C LEU A 124 -5.63 -10.84 1.79
N ARG A 125 -5.41 -11.63 0.74
CA ARG A 125 -6.49 -12.10 -0.16
C ARG A 125 -7.36 -13.20 0.47
N THR A 126 -6.79 -13.99 1.39
CA THR A 126 -7.49 -15.09 2.09
C THR A 126 -8.23 -14.67 3.36
N LYS A 127 -8.11 -13.40 3.77
CA LYS A 127 -8.92 -12.78 4.84
C LYS A 127 -10.10 -12.02 4.25
#